data_AF-A0A3B9IUI7-F1
#
_entry.id   AF-A0A3B9IUI7-F1
#
_cell.length_a   1.000
_cell.length_b   1.000
_cell.length_c   1.000
_cell.angle_alpha   90.00
_cell.angle_beta   90.00
_cell.angle_gamma   90.00
#
_symmetry.space_group_name_H-M   'P 1'
#
loop_
_entity.id
_entity.type
_entity.pdbx_description
1 polymer ?
#
loop_
_entity_poly.entity_id
_entity_poly.type
_entity_poly.pdbx_seq_one_letter_code
_entity_poly.pdbx_strand_id
1 'polypeptide(L)'
;LAGLRQPTVSDALRPLEARGLIRRQPAADDGRAVGVSLTVAGATLAAVIARPPAALVDAAATLPSDRAPELLGDLIAMIHALQQAGVIAPQRLCVTCAHFRRNAGPDAARPHVCALVGAPMGLRHLRLDCAEHLVA
;
A
#
# COMPACT_ATOMS: atom_id res chain seq x y z
N LEU A 1 6.46 9.66 6.78
CA LEU A 1 5.06 9.28 7.08
C LEU A 1 4.15 10.47 6.75
N ALA A 2 3.99 10.80 5.46
CA ALA A 2 3.10 11.89 5.05
C ALA A 2 1.65 11.42 5.23
N GLY A 3 0.85 12.16 6.02
CA GLY A 3 -0.57 11.86 6.26
C GLY A 3 -0.94 11.41 7.68
N LEU A 4 0.03 11.20 8.58
CA LEU A 4 -0.23 10.86 9.99
C LEU A 4 0.06 12.04 10.91
N ARG A 5 -0.77 12.24 11.95
CA ARG A 5 -0.53 13.25 12.99
C ARG A 5 0.62 12.80 13.90
N GLN A 6 1.38 13.75 14.43
CA GLN A 6 2.53 13.48 15.30
C GLN A 6 2.22 12.56 16.51
N PRO A 7 1.06 12.66 17.20
CA PRO A 7 0.71 11.72 18.26
C PRO A 7 0.58 10.28 17.75
N THR A 8 -0.09 10.08 16.61
CA THR A 8 -0.25 8.75 16.00
C THR A 8 1.09 8.13 15.61
N VAL A 9 1.98 8.93 15.02
CA VAL A 9 3.34 8.48 14.70
C VAL A 9 4.10 8.13 15.98
N SER A 10 4.03 8.98 17.00
CA SER A 10 4.69 8.73 18.28
C SER A 10 4.18 7.45 18.94
N ASP A 11 2.88 7.20 18.89
CA ASP A 11 2.20 6.03 19.43
C ASP A 11 2.64 4.75 18.71
N ALA A 12 2.72 4.78 17.39
CA ALA A 12 3.19 3.66 16.59
C ALA A 12 4.68 3.34 16.84
N LEU A 13 5.49 4.35 17.16
CA LEU A 13 6.93 4.18 17.40
C LEU A 13 7.24 3.67 18.82
N ARG A 14 6.43 4.00 19.84
CA ARG A 14 6.64 3.56 21.24
C ARG A 14 6.89 2.04 21.40
N PRO A 15 6.09 1.13 20.82
CA PRO A 15 6.32 -0.30 20.97
C PRO A 15 7.58 -0.79 20.24
N LEU A 16 7.96 -0.15 19.12
CA LEU A 16 9.20 -0.50 18.41
C LEU A 16 10.44 -0.10 19.22
N GLU A 17 10.36 1.04 19.90
CA GLU A 17 11.42 1.53 20.79
C GLU A 17 11.53 0.67 22.06
N ALA A 18 10.41 0.32 22.68
CA ALA A 18 10.38 -0.59 23.83
C ALA A 18 10.96 -1.99 23.51
N ARG A 19 10.85 -2.43 22.25
CA ARG A 19 11.45 -3.68 21.74
C ARG A 19 12.92 -3.51 21.30
N GLY A 20 13.49 -2.31 21.42
CA GLY A 20 14.86 -2.02 21.01
C GLY A 20 15.10 -2.08 19.49
N LEU A 21 14.05 -1.99 18.67
CA LEU A 21 14.14 -2.07 17.20
C LEU A 21 14.46 -0.71 16.58
N ILE A 22 14.10 0.38 17.26
CA ILE A 22 14.42 1.74 16.83
C ILE A 22 15.09 2.51 17.97
N ARG A 23 15.74 3.61 17.63
CA ARG A 23 16.20 4.63 18.57
C ARG A 23 15.68 6.00 18.15
N ARG A 24 15.22 6.79 19.13
CA ARG A 24 14.93 8.22 18.96
C ARG A 24 16.10 9.06 19.44
N GLN A 25 16.50 10.04 18.64
CA GLN A 25 17.54 11.00 18.99
C GLN A 25 17.13 12.38 18.46
N PRO A 26 17.60 13.49 19.04
CA PRO A 26 17.46 14.80 18.42
C PRO A 26 17.95 14.74 16.97
N ALA A 27 17.19 15.30 16.03
CA ALA A 27 17.62 15.33 14.65
C ALA A 27 18.90 16.17 14.53
N ALA A 28 19.85 15.73 13.70
CA ALA A 28 21.15 16.36 13.57
C ALA A 28 21.07 17.77 12.93
N ASP A 29 20.00 18.03 12.19
CA ASP A 29 19.73 19.24 11.41
C ASP A 29 18.68 20.17 12.05
N ASP A 30 17.79 19.64 12.90
CA ASP A 30 16.85 20.43 13.71
C ASP A 30 16.73 19.86 15.12
N GLY A 31 17.31 20.55 16.11
CA GLY A 31 17.24 20.15 17.51
C GLY A 31 15.83 20.12 18.11
N ARG A 32 14.83 20.67 17.41
CA ARG A 32 13.41 20.56 17.79
C ARG A 32 12.73 19.33 17.18
N ALA A 33 13.34 18.71 16.18
CA ALA A 33 12.86 17.49 15.56
C ALA A 33 13.47 16.24 16.24
N VAL A 34 12.71 15.15 16.21
CA VAL A 34 13.17 13.84 16.68
C VAL A 34 13.50 12.98 15.47
N GLY A 35 14.78 12.69 15.29
CA GLY A 35 15.26 11.68 14.36
C GLY A 35 14.96 10.27 14.88
N VAL A 36 14.57 9.38 13.97
CA VAL A 36 14.29 7.98 14.27
C VAL A 36 15.16 7.12 13.36
N SER A 37 15.93 6.21 13.95
CA SER A 37 16.79 5.28 13.22
C SER A 37 16.56 3.84 13.67
N LEU A 38 16.80 2.88 12.78
CA LEU A 38 16.80 1.47 13.12
C LEU A 38 18.04 1.16 13.96
N THR A 39 17.88 0.31 14.98
CA THR A 39 19.01 -0.35 15.62
C THR A 39 19.53 -1.49 14.73
N VAL A 40 20.64 -2.13 15.11
CA VAL A 40 21.11 -3.34 14.41
C VAL A 40 20.01 -4.41 14.41
N ALA A 41 19.39 -4.67 15.58
CA ALA A 41 18.28 -5.63 15.69
C ALA A 41 17.07 -5.22 14.82
N GLY A 42 16.75 -3.92 14.78
CA GLY A 42 15.71 -3.39 13.91
C GLY A 42 16.02 -3.58 12.42
N ALA A 43 17.25 -3.32 12.00
CA ALA A 43 17.68 -3.48 10.62
C ALA A 43 17.67 -4.96 10.20
N THR A 44 18.13 -5.87 11.07
CA THR A 44 18.05 -7.32 10.82
C THR A 44 16.61 -7.78 10.68
N LEU A 45 15.71 -7.38 11.59
CA LEU A 45 14.30 -7.73 11.49
C LEU A 45 13.65 -7.14 10.24
N ALA A 46 13.93 -5.86 9.94
CA ALA A 46 13.44 -5.19 8.74
C ALA A 46 13.85 -5.95 7.47
N ALA A 47 15.09 -6.42 7.38
CA ALA A 47 15.57 -7.21 6.24
C ALA A 47 14.82 -8.54 6.07
N VAL A 48 14.38 -9.17 7.17
CA VAL A 48 13.60 -10.41 7.14
C VAL A 48 12.16 -10.14 6.70
N ILE A 49 11.50 -9.13 7.27
CA ILE A 49 10.08 -8.84 7.00
C ILE A 49 9.86 -8.06 5.69
N ALA A 50 10.88 -7.38 5.17
CA ALA A 50 10.78 -6.67 3.88
C ALA A 50 10.66 -7.63 2.69
N ARG A 51 11.01 -8.90 2.88
CA ARG A 51 10.87 -9.92 1.85
C ARG A 51 9.53 -10.62 2.01
N PRO A 52 8.74 -10.76 0.92
CA PRO A 52 7.61 -11.68 0.97
C PRO A 52 8.14 -13.08 1.36
N PRO A 53 7.35 -13.88 2.11
CA PRO A 53 7.74 -15.25 2.43
C PRO A 53 8.09 -16.00 1.14
N ALA A 54 9.24 -16.69 1.11
CA ALA A 54 9.67 -17.42 -0.11
C ALA A 54 8.57 -18.34 -0.64
N ALA A 55 7.88 -19.06 0.26
CA ALA A 55 6.73 -19.89 -0.07
C ALA A 55 5.61 -19.15 -0.81
N LEU A 56 5.36 -17.88 -0.49
CA LEU A 56 4.37 -17.06 -1.20
C LEU A 56 4.85 -16.70 -2.60
N VAL A 57 6.13 -16.37 -2.75
CA VAL A 57 6.75 -16.07 -4.06
C VAL A 57 6.71 -17.32 -4.95
N ASP A 58 7.07 -18.48 -4.40
CA ASP A 58 7.07 -19.75 -5.12
C ASP A 58 5.65 -20.14 -5.53
N ALA A 59 4.67 -20.00 -4.63
CA ALA A 59 3.27 -20.22 -4.95
C ALA A 59 2.78 -19.27 -6.06
N ALA A 60 3.13 -17.98 -5.99
CA ALA A 60 2.80 -17.02 -7.03
C ALA A 60 3.47 -17.36 -8.37
N ALA A 61 4.69 -17.90 -8.36
CA ALA A 61 5.40 -18.33 -9.57
C ALA A 61 4.76 -19.54 -10.27
N THR A 62 3.87 -20.29 -9.60
CA THR A 62 3.08 -21.35 -10.23
C THR A 62 1.95 -20.80 -11.11
N LEU A 63 1.58 -19.53 -10.94
CA LEU A 63 0.54 -18.91 -11.73
C LEU A 63 1.07 -18.55 -13.14
N PRO A 64 0.31 -18.86 -14.19
CA PRO A 64 0.58 -18.35 -15.53
C PRO A 64 0.74 -16.82 -15.54
N SER A 65 1.69 -16.31 -16.32
CA SER A 65 2.01 -14.87 -16.36
C SER A 65 0.85 -14.00 -16.88
N ASP A 66 -0.07 -14.60 -17.63
CA ASP A 66 -1.27 -13.97 -18.14
C ASP A 66 -2.40 -13.89 -17.10
N ARG A 67 -2.33 -14.61 -15.97
CA ARG A 67 -3.35 -14.65 -14.90
C ARG A 67 -3.21 -13.56 -13.84
N ALA A 68 -2.03 -12.95 -13.74
CA ALA A 68 -1.75 -11.95 -12.72
C ALA A 68 -2.71 -10.73 -12.76
N PRO A 69 -3.09 -10.20 -13.93
CA PRO A 69 -4.07 -9.11 -14.02
C PRO A 69 -5.46 -9.50 -13.48
N GLU A 70 -5.96 -10.71 -13.78
CA GLU A 70 -7.26 -11.20 -13.32
C GLU A 70 -7.25 -11.40 -11.81
N LEU A 71 -6.21 -12.05 -11.27
CA LEU A 71 -6.05 -12.21 -9.83
C LEU A 71 -6.03 -10.86 -9.11
N LEU A 72 -5.33 -9.86 -9.67
CA LEU A 72 -5.35 -8.50 -9.12
C LEU A 72 -6.76 -7.90 -9.14
N GLY A 73 -7.51 -8.09 -10.24
CA GLY A 73 -8.90 -7.66 -10.34
C GLY A 73 -9.80 -8.28 -9.27
N ASP A 74 -9.69 -9.60 -9.07
CA ASP A 74 -10.46 -10.35 -8.07
C ASP A 74 -10.11 -9.92 -6.64
N LEU A 75 -8.82 -9.73 -6.35
CA LEU A 75 -8.36 -9.22 -5.06
C LEU A 75 -8.90 -7.81 -4.78
N ILE A 76 -8.89 -6.92 -5.78
CA ILE A 76 -9.47 -5.57 -5.65
C ILE A 76 -10.97 -5.66 -5.35
N ALA A 77 -11.71 -6.52 -6.06
CA ALA A 77 -13.14 -6.69 -5.84
C ALA A 77 -13.44 -7.19 -4.43
N MET A 78 -12.68 -8.19 -3.95
CA MET A 78 -12.83 -8.73 -2.60
C MET A 78 -12.48 -7.71 -1.52
N ILE A 79 -11.36 -6.99 -1.65
CA ILE A 79 -10.96 -5.93 -0.71
C ILE A 79 -12.04 -4.84 -0.67
N HIS A 80 -12.53 -4.39 -1.83
CA HIS A 80 -13.59 -3.40 -1.89
C HIS A 80 -14.88 -3.89 -1.21
N ALA A 81 -15.28 -5.14 -1.41
CA ALA A 81 -16.44 -5.71 -0.72
C ALA A 81 -16.25 -5.75 0.80
N LEU A 82 -15.07 -6.15 1.29
CA LEU A 82 -14.74 -6.16 2.71
C LEU A 82 -14.77 -4.75 3.33
N GLN A 83 -14.32 -3.73 2.60
CA GLN A 83 -14.41 -2.33 3.02
C GLN A 83 -15.85 -1.86 3.14
N GLN A 84 -16.68 -2.13 2.12
CA GLN A 84 -18.10 -1.75 2.12
C GLN A 84 -18.87 -2.44 3.24
N ALA A 85 -18.44 -3.63 3.65
CA ALA A 85 -18.98 -4.36 4.80
C ALA A 85 -18.42 -3.88 6.15
N GLY A 86 -17.47 -2.93 6.18
CA GLY A 86 -16.84 -2.43 7.40
C GLY A 86 -15.92 -3.44 8.11
N VAL A 87 -15.54 -4.54 7.45
CA VAL A 87 -14.73 -5.62 8.03
C VAL A 87 -13.26 -5.23 8.11
N ILE A 88 -12.80 -4.40 7.16
CA ILE A 88 -11.43 -3.87 7.12
C ILE A 88 -11.45 -2.35 6.96
N ALA A 89 -10.37 -1.71 7.41
CA ALA A 89 -10.18 -0.28 7.19
C ALA A 89 -10.13 0.06 5.68
N PRO A 90 -10.54 1.29 5.29
CA PRO A 90 -10.43 1.75 3.91
C PRO A 90 -9.01 1.55 3.36
N GLN A 91 -8.90 0.90 2.21
CA GLN A 91 -7.67 0.76 1.43
C GLN A 91 -7.76 1.69 0.24
N ARG A 92 -6.61 2.20 -0.17
CA ARG A 92 -6.47 3.25 -1.19
C ARG A 92 -6.59 2.67 -2.60
N LEU A 93 -7.73 2.08 -2.92
CA LEU A 93 -7.94 1.41 -4.22
C LEU A 93 -8.15 2.43 -5.35
N CYS A 94 -7.69 2.12 -6.56
CA CYS A 94 -8.06 2.92 -7.74
C CYS A 94 -9.58 2.98 -7.93
N VAL A 95 -10.31 1.89 -7.68
CA VAL A 95 -11.77 1.83 -7.90
C VAL A 95 -12.58 2.76 -6.99
N THR A 96 -11.95 3.30 -5.96
CA THR A 96 -12.52 4.26 -5.00
C THR A 96 -11.85 5.64 -5.10
N CYS A 97 -11.09 5.91 -6.17
CA CYS A 97 -10.46 7.21 -6.40
C CYS A 97 -11.33 8.15 -7.25
N ALA A 98 -11.15 9.47 -7.10
CA ALA A 98 -11.95 10.47 -7.80
C ALA A 98 -11.82 10.40 -9.34
N HIS A 99 -10.70 9.88 -9.83
CA HIS A 99 -10.33 9.89 -11.24
C HIS A 99 -10.62 8.58 -11.97
N PHE A 100 -11.03 7.54 -11.27
CA PHE A 100 -11.32 6.26 -11.91
C PHE A 100 -12.61 6.33 -12.70
N ARG A 101 -12.55 5.88 -13.95
CA ARG A 101 -13.69 5.77 -14.85
C ARG A 101 -13.80 4.33 -15.33
N ARG A 102 -14.79 3.62 -14.80
CA ARG A 102 -15.09 2.24 -15.16
C ARG A 102 -15.62 2.18 -16.60
N ASN A 103 -15.17 1.18 -17.37
CA ASN A 103 -15.67 0.86 -18.71
C ASN A 103 -15.74 2.05 -19.70
N ALA A 104 -14.85 3.04 -19.55
CA ALA A 104 -14.76 4.23 -20.39
C ALA A 104 -13.59 4.20 -21.37
N GLY A 105 -12.84 3.10 -21.42
CA GLY A 105 -11.70 2.91 -22.30
C GLY A 105 -12.09 2.41 -23.70
N PRO A 106 -11.12 2.37 -24.64
CA PRO A 106 -11.38 2.11 -26.05
C PRO A 106 -11.58 0.63 -26.38
N ASP A 107 -11.16 -0.29 -25.51
CA ASP A 107 -11.15 -1.72 -25.80
C ASP A 107 -11.30 -2.57 -24.51
N ALA A 108 -11.60 -3.86 -24.69
CA ALA A 108 -11.81 -4.79 -23.58
C ALA A 108 -10.54 -5.09 -22.77
N ALA A 109 -9.34 -4.91 -23.34
CA ALA A 109 -8.08 -5.11 -22.64
C ALA A 109 -7.71 -3.90 -21.75
N ARG A 110 -8.23 -2.71 -22.07
CA ARG A 110 -8.10 -1.46 -21.33
C ARG A 110 -9.47 -0.81 -21.14
N PRO A 111 -10.39 -1.47 -20.42
CA PRO A 111 -11.76 -1.01 -20.34
C PRO A 111 -11.89 0.23 -19.46
N HIS A 112 -10.94 0.54 -18.58
CA HIS A 112 -11.04 1.66 -17.64
C HIS A 112 -10.24 2.86 -18.12
N VAL A 113 -10.46 4.03 -17.52
CA VAL A 113 -9.65 5.24 -17.75
C VAL A 113 -9.26 5.85 -16.41
N CYS A 114 -8.00 6.28 -16.30
CA CYS A 114 -7.58 7.19 -15.24
C CYS A 114 -7.68 8.62 -15.75
N ALA A 115 -8.63 9.40 -15.24
CA ALA A 115 -8.82 10.79 -15.68
C ALA A 115 -7.67 11.72 -15.27
N LEU A 116 -6.90 11.38 -14.23
CA LEU A 116 -5.73 12.17 -13.82
C LEU A 116 -4.59 12.09 -14.84
N VAL A 117 -4.31 10.87 -15.33
CA VAL A 117 -3.26 10.62 -16.33
C VAL A 117 -3.79 10.79 -17.75
N GLY A 118 -5.11 10.71 -17.94
CA GLY A 118 -5.75 10.77 -19.25
C GLY A 118 -5.54 9.50 -20.10
N ALA A 119 -5.31 8.34 -19.45
CA ALA A 119 -4.92 7.11 -20.14
C ALA A 119 -5.88 5.93 -19.88
N PRO A 120 -6.15 5.08 -20.89
CA PRO A 120 -6.83 3.81 -20.71
C PRO A 120 -6.05 2.82 -19.84
N MET A 121 -6.78 2.02 -19.05
CA MET A 121 -6.26 1.08 -18.06
C MET A 121 -6.97 -0.27 -18.16
N GLY A 122 -6.17 -1.33 -18.30
CA GLY A 122 -6.53 -2.72 -17.94
C GLY A 122 -6.27 -3.03 -16.47
N LEU A 123 -6.68 -4.22 -16.02
CA LEU A 123 -6.54 -4.66 -14.61
C LEU A 123 -5.12 -4.50 -14.06
N ARG A 124 -4.10 -4.83 -14.86
CA ARG A 124 -2.67 -4.69 -14.50
C ARG A 124 -2.23 -3.27 -14.10
N HIS A 125 -3.01 -2.25 -14.44
CA HIS A 125 -2.68 -0.85 -14.12
C HIS A 125 -3.37 -0.35 -12.85
N LEU A 126 -4.31 -1.12 -12.29
CA LEU A 126 -5.00 -0.75 -11.06
C LEU A 126 -4.03 -0.79 -9.88
N ARG A 127 -4.17 0.17 -8.96
CA ARG A 127 -3.34 0.28 -7.76
C ARG A 127 -4.15 -0.06 -6.50
N LEU A 128 -3.48 -0.73 -5.57
CA LEU A 128 -3.94 -0.97 -4.20
C LEU A 128 -3.53 0.17 -3.23
N ASP A 129 -2.70 1.11 -3.71
CA ASP A 129 -2.27 2.30 -2.98
C ASP A 129 -2.26 3.55 -3.89
N CYS A 130 -3.44 3.91 -4.39
CA CYS A 130 -3.69 5.11 -5.17
C CYS A 130 -3.74 6.36 -4.29
N ALA A 131 -2.91 7.36 -4.61
CA ALA A 131 -2.84 8.58 -3.81
C ALA A 131 -4.15 9.38 -3.77
N GLU A 132 -4.92 9.28 -4.86
CA GLU A 132 -6.15 10.02 -5.09
C GLU A 132 -7.42 9.30 -4.59
N HIS A 133 -7.26 8.23 -3.81
CA HIS A 133 -8.39 7.57 -3.18
C HIS A 133 -9.17 8.56 -2.30
N LEU A 134 -10.49 8.56 -2.44
CA LEU A 134 -11.37 9.33 -1.58
C LEU A 134 -11.64 8.54 -0.30
N VAL A 135 -11.15 9.05 0.82
CA VAL A 135 -11.44 8.48 2.14
C VAL A 135 -12.94 8.62 2.40
N ALA A 136 -13.61 7.49 2.68
CA ALA A 136 -14.97 7.48 3.23
C ALA A 136 -14.93 7.80 4.73
#